data_AF-A0A503NY54-F1
#
_entry.id   AF-A0A503NY54-F1
#
_cell.length_a   1.000
_cell.length_b   1.000
_cell.length_c   1.000
_cell.angle_alpha   90.00
_cell.angle_beta   90.00
_cell.angle_gamma   90.00
#
_symmetry.space_group_name_H-M   'P 1'
#
loop_
_entity.id
_entity.type
_entity.pdbx_description
1 polymer ?
#
loop_
_entity_poly.entity_id
_entity_poly.type
_entity_poly.pdbx_seq_one_letter_code
_entity_poly.pdbx_strand_id
1 'polypeptide(L)'
;MQEKRDDIYEVNGCRLDIRRGVIERDGRHLRIRPKTFAMLSYLARNPDRVVAKDELIEAIWGKLTVTDDALTQTVKDIRRVIDDKAANVVRTVPRRGYLLDRTTSFDGAGWYAGRPLRHAFEILVEESKSAVPLADGWEGPKTSALGQARPVRLSGRDRPAIAVLPFVLDNVASQRLHLLKDGLLRDIVRDLARLRTLFVIAANSLQALSNAALGDLQAGAVLRCDYVCAGTIAVDGPTLRLDIELIAVDGGHVLLSETFAKPLALASTFGQSLASEIAMLVADEVDLAERNLAVRRPLCELDAWHAYHRGLWHLHRFTSIDNAVAENFFKVAIDRDPGFARPYAGLSFTHWSKAYLFDPSRLSEEGRLAHDFAARAVAVDPCDPAAHGALGQALWITGAHDEAVEALERATVLSPSYAFGHFLRAVVEALSGDAKMGIEASDLARALSPFDPHTAANQGTRAVALLRLGRNEEAAAWAARAARHPNADTRVRWVAVLALTAAGRTDEASSLVQRINKENSENGSELFIRTSRMRREDEEMLRDLSRRSGLL
;
A
#
# COMPACT_ATOMS: atom_id res chain seq x y z
N MET A 1 36.57 -13.52 16.65
CA MET A 1 36.61 -12.26 17.42
C MET A 1 35.45 -11.39 16.97
N GLN A 2 34.61 -10.96 17.93
CA GLN A 2 33.64 -9.84 17.94
C GLN A 2 32.98 -9.41 16.61
N GLU A 3 31.67 -9.24 16.42
CA GLU A 3 30.60 -8.79 17.31
C GLU A 3 29.32 -8.65 16.45
N LYS A 4 28.12 -8.93 16.97
CA LYS A 4 26.94 -8.07 16.78
C LYS A 4 25.78 -8.53 17.66
N ARG A 5 25.73 -7.88 18.83
CA ARG A 5 24.72 -7.91 19.89
C ARG A 5 23.72 -6.75 19.68
N ASP A 6 22.47 -6.99 20.08
CA ASP A 6 21.39 -6.08 20.52
C ASP A 6 21.22 -4.65 19.92
N ASP A 7 20.06 -4.37 19.30
CA ASP A 7 19.57 -3.04 18.86
C ASP A 7 19.12 -2.14 20.05
N ILE A 8 19.82 -2.25 21.19
CA ILE A 8 19.59 -1.46 22.40
C ILE A 8 20.87 -0.69 22.69
N TYR A 9 20.75 0.63 22.74
CA TYR A 9 21.85 1.58 22.82
C TYR A 9 21.72 2.41 24.08
N GLU A 10 22.80 2.61 24.82
CA GLU A 10 22.81 3.54 25.94
C GLU A 10 23.40 4.90 25.50
N VAL A 11 22.58 5.95 25.52
CA VAL A 11 22.94 7.31 25.08
C VAL A 11 22.69 8.29 26.23
N ASN A 12 23.76 8.79 26.84
CA ASN A 12 23.71 9.75 27.96
C ASN A 12 22.76 9.33 29.11
N GLY A 13 22.90 8.08 29.57
CA GLY A 13 22.03 7.49 30.61
C GLY A 13 20.59 7.24 30.16
N CYS A 14 20.30 7.34 28.86
CA CYS A 14 19.03 6.92 28.28
C CYS A 14 19.21 5.58 27.56
N ARG A 15 18.33 4.62 27.83
CA ARG A 15 18.23 3.38 27.07
C ARG A 15 17.37 3.61 25.85
N LEU A 16 17.99 3.60 24.67
CA LEU A 16 17.36 3.68 23.37
C LEU A 16 17.15 2.27 22.82
N ASP A 17 15.90 1.80 22.83
CA ASP A 17 15.52 0.53 22.19
C ASP A 17 15.00 0.82 20.79
N ILE A 18 15.84 0.59 19.79
CA ILE A 18 15.50 0.93 18.40
C ILE A 18 14.43 -0.01 17.84
N ARG A 19 14.31 -1.23 18.37
CA ARG A 19 13.28 -2.20 17.92
C ARG A 19 11.91 -1.82 18.45
N ARG A 20 11.83 -1.40 19.72
CA ARG A 20 10.58 -1.01 20.38
C ARG A 20 10.18 0.43 20.09
N GLY A 21 11.06 1.26 19.54
CA GLY A 21 10.75 2.65 19.24
C GLY A 21 10.71 3.54 20.50
N VAL A 22 11.33 3.10 21.60
CA VAL A 22 11.25 3.77 22.89
C VAL A 22 12.61 4.26 23.36
N ILE A 23 12.58 5.38 24.08
CA ILE A 23 13.71 5.86 24.86
C ILE A 23 13.30 5.97 26.32
N GLU A 24 14.08 5.37 27.20
CA GLU A 24 13.82 5.29 28.63
C GLU A 24 14.97 5.92 29.41
N ARG A 25 14.67 6.59 30.52
CA ARG A 25 15.66 7.00 31.52
C ARG A 25 15.15 6.58 32.88
N ASP A 26 15.99 5.87 33.64
CA ASP A 26 15.64 5.34 34.97
C ASP A 26 14.32 4.54 34.98
N GLY A 27 14.07 3.76 33.91
CA GLY A 27 12.86 2.95 33.75
C GLY A 27 11.58 3.73 33.40
N ARG A 28 11.68 5.03 33.08
CA ARG A 28 10.55 5.85 32.61
C ARG A 28 10.70 6.19 31.12
N HIS A 29 9.62 6.01 30.36
CA HIS A 29 9.58 6.40 28.96
C HIS A 29 9.62 7.92 28.79
N LEU A 30 10.52 8.40 27.93
CA LEU A 30 10.63 9.80 27.56
C LEU A 30 9.85 10.06 26.27
N ARG A 31 9.05 11.14 26.26
CA ARG A 31 8.30 11.54 25.06
C ARG A 31 9.24 12.13 24.02
N ILE A 32 9.26 11.55 22.82
CA ILE A 32 10.11 11.96 21.71
C ILE A 32 9.30 11.96 20.40
N ARG A 33 9.53 12.96 19.53
CA ARG A 33 8.83 13.05 18.23
C ARG A 33 9.40 11.99 17.26
N PRO A 34 8.62 11.45 16.31
CA PRO A 34 9.07 10.37 15.42
C PRO A 34 10.36 10.68 14.65
N LYS A 35 10.49 11.88 14.08
CA LYS A 35 11.71 12.28 13.34
C LYS A 35 12.92 12.49 14.25
N THR A 36 12.68 12.99 15.45
CA THR A 36 13.70 13.12 16.51
C THR A 36 14.21 11.75 16.95
N PHE A 37 13.31 10.77 17.11
CA PHE A 37 13.67 9.39 17.43
C PHE A 37 14.44 8.73 16.28
N ALA A 38 13.93 8.83 15.04
CA ALA A 38 14.56 8.26 13.87
C ALA A 38 15.99 8.80 13.66
N MET A 39 16.18 10.11 13.83
CA MET A 39 17.52 10.73 13.76
C MET A 39 18.45 10.23 14.87
N LEU A 40 17.97 10.14 16.12
CA LEU A 40 18.76 9.60 17.22
C LEU A 40 19.12 8.13 17.00
N SER A 41 18.20 7.31 16.50
CA SER A 41 18.45 5.91 16.13
C SER A 41 19.46 5.79 15.00
N TYR A 42 19.40 6.67 14.00
CA TYR A 42 20.37 6.69 12.90
C TYR A 42 21.77 7.02 13.40
N LEU A 43 21.88 8.04 14.27
CA LEU A 43 23.14 8.42 14.90
C LEU A 43 23.67 7.31 15.83
N ALA A 44 22.81 6.64 16.61
CA ALA A 44 23.19 5.53 17.49
C ALA A 44 23.67 4.28 16.73
N ARG A 45 23.16 4.04 15.52
CA ARG A 45 23.68 3.00 14.62
C ARG A 45 24.99 3.36 13.92
N ASN A 46 25.36 4.64 13.96
CA ASN A 46 26.58 5.17 13.37
C ASN A 46 27.41 5.94 14.43
N PRO A 47 27.71 5.33 15.59
CA PRO A 47 28.44 6.01 16.65
C PRO A 47 29.85 6.36 16.15
N ASP A 48 30.40 7.44 16.66
CA ASP A 48 31.76 7.92 16.35
C ASP A 48 32.01 8.25 14.86
N ARG A 49 30.97 8.25 14.01
CA ARG A 49 31.01 8.70 12.60
C ARG A 49 30.33 10.06 12.45
N VAL A 50 31.02 11.00 11.78
CA VAL A 50 30.40 12.26 11.37
C VAL A 50 29.44 11.98 10.22
N VAL A 51 28.14 12.12 10.47
CA VAL A 51 27.07 11.94 9.48
C VAL A 51 26.75 13.29 8.84
N ALA A 52 26.77 13.33 7.50
CA ALA A 52 26.55 14.57 6.75
C ALA A 52 25.10 15.08 6.88
N LYS A 53 24.90 16.39 6.69
CA LYS A 53 23.56 16.99 6.74
C LYS A 53 22.62 16.40 5.69
N ASP A 54 23.09 16.28 4.45
CA ASP A 54 22.29 15.75 3.33
C ASP A 54 21.94 14.27 3.54
N GLU A 55 22.86 13.49 4.11
CA GLU A 55 22.65 12.09 4.50
C GLU A 55 21.58 11.97 5.61
N LEU A 56 21.61 12.84 6.62
CA LEU A 56 20.57 12.87 7.66
C LEU A 56 19.23 13.34 7.11
N ILE A 57 19.23 14.29 6.18
CA ILE A 57 18.01 14.77 5.52
C ILE A 57 17.39 13.64 4.70
N GLU A 58 18.18 12.97 3.88
CA GLU A 58 17.74 11.85 3.06
C GLU A 58 17.26 10.66 3.92
N ALA A 59 18.00 10.30 4.97
CA ALA A 59 17.66 9.18 5.83
C ALA A 59 16.37 9.38 6.64
N ILE A 60 16.07 10.62 7.06
CA ILE A 60 14.98 10.91 8.01
C ILE A 60 13.77 11.59 7.34
N TRP A 61 13.99 12.36 6.27
CA TRP A 61 12.94 13.07 5.53
C TRP A 61 12.80 12.60 4.07
N GLY A 62 13.68 11.71 3.58
CA GLY A 62 13.60 11.16 2.23
C GLY A 62 13.73 12.26 1.17
N LYS A 63 12.77 12.34 0.25
CA LYS A 63 12.75 13.33 -0.84
C LYS A 63 12.03 14.63 -0.51
N LEU A 64 11.63 14.85 0.74
CA LEU A 64 11.00 16.10 1.17
C LEU A 64 12.05 17.21 1.22
N THR A 65 11.78 18.36 0.58
CA THR A 65 12.61 19.56 0.73
C THR A 65 12.42 20.12 2.13
N VAL A 66 13.39 19.91 3.00
CA VAL A 66 13.40 20.48 4.36
C VAL A 66 14.46 21.57 4.47
N THR A 67 14.13 22.61 5.22
CA THR A 67 15.05 23.69 5.55
C THR A 67 16.09 23.22 6.57
N ASP A 68 17.30 23.76 6.50
CA ASP A 68 18.38 23.55 7.51
C ASP A 68 17.90 23.80 8.95
N ASP A 69 16.88 24.63 9.14
CA ASP A 69 16.25 24.91 10.42
C ASP A 69 15.52 23.69 11.02
N ALA A 70 14.89 22.85 10.18
CA ALA A 70 14.21 21.63 10.63
C ALA A 70 15.20 20.57 11.14
N LEU A 71 16.34 20.44 10.45
CA LEU A 71 17.46 19.61 10.87
C LEU A 71 18.02 20.11 12.21
N THR A 72 18.26 21.42 12.31
CA THR A 72 18.79 22.07 13.52
C THR A 72 17.84 21.94 14.71
N GLN A 73 16.53 22.09 14.48
CA GLN A 73 15.51 21.93 15.50
C GLN A 73 15.38 20.49 15.98
N THR A 74 15.53 19.52 15.07
CA THR A 74 15.52 18.09 15.42
C THR A 74 16.71 17.74 16.31
N VAL A 75 17.91 18.27 16.01
CA VAL A 75 19.10 18.09 16.86
C VAL A 75 18.93 18.77 18.22
N LYS A 76 18.33 19.96 18.28
CA LYS A 76 17.96 20.63 19.55
C LYS A 76 16.96 19.80 20.37
N ASP A 77 15.98 19.18 19.71
CA ASP A 77 15.02 18.29 20.35
C ASP A 77 15.71 17.04 20.92
N ILE A 78 16.64 16.42 20.16
CA ILE A 78 17.44 15.27 20.65
C ILE A 78 18.22 15.66 21.91
N ARG A 79 19.01 16.74 21.84
CA ARG A 79 19.83 17.21 22.98
C ARG A 79 18.98 17.49 24.22
N ARG A 80 17.75 17.97 24.06
CA ARG A 80 16.82 18.16 25.17
C ARG A 80 16.35 16.83 25.76
N VAL A 81 15.97 15.86 24.92
CA VAL A 81 15.45 14.56 25.35
C VAL A 81 16.52 13.77 26.11
N ILE A 82 17.77 13.77 25.63
CA ILE A 82 18.87 13.09 26.30
C ILE A 82 19.57 13.96 27.36
N ASP A 83 19.07 15.15 27.66
CA ASP A 83 19.67 16.15 28.58
C ASP A 83 21.15 16.49 28.27
N ASP A 84 21.50 16.56 26.98
CA ASP A 84 22.80 16.99 26.47
C ASP A 84 22.83 18.50 26.17
N LYS A 85 22.66 19.32 27.22
CA LYS A 85 22.60 20.78 27.10
C LYS A 85 23.90 21.41 26.59
N ALA A 86 25.04 20.78 26.88
CA ALA A 86 26.36 21.24 26.46
C ALA A 86 26.76 20.76 25.05
N ALA A 87 25.92 19.97 24.37
CA ALA A 87 26.21 19.38 23.06
C ALA A 87 27.49 18.52 23.06
N ASN A 88 27.74 17.81 24.15
CA ASN A 88 28.90 16.94 24.34
C ASN A 88 28.67 15.54 23.78
N VAL A 89 27.41 15.10 23.68
CA VAL A 89 27.03 13.75 23.22
C VAL A 89 26.61 13.77 21.77
N VAL A 90 25.67 14.64 21.38
CA VAL A 90 25.38 14.92 19.97
C VAL A 90 26.13 16.18 19.57
N ARG A 91 27.32 16.02 18.98
CA ARG A 91 28.22 17.13 18.63
C ARG A 91 27.93 17.65 17.23
N THR A 92 27.92 18.97 17.08
CA THR A 92 27.91 19.61 15.76
C THR A 92 29.35 19.73 15.25
N VAL A 93 29.63 19.19 14.07
CA VAL A 93 30.91 19.37 13.39
C VAL A 93 30.73 20.47 12.31
N PRO A 94 31.31 21.67 12.50
CA PRO A 94 31.07 22.79 11.59
C PRO A 94 31.33 22.44 10.13
N ARG A 95 30.37 22.80 9.25
CA ARG A 95 30.39 22.55 7.79
C ARG A 95 30.44 21.07 7.36
N ARG A 96 30.34 20.11 8.29
CA ARG A 96 30.44 18.68 7.97
C ARG A 96 29.21 17.87 8.39
N GLY A 97 28.58 18.18 9.52
CA GLY A 97 27.37 17.47 9.96
C GLY A 97 27.32 17.24 11.47
N TYR A 98 26.81 16.09 11.88
CA TYR A 98 26.59 15.75 13.30
C TYR A 98 27.21 14.40 13.66
N LEU A 99 27.60 14.25 14.91
CA LEU A 99 28.30 13.09 15.46
C LEU A 99 27.66 12.70 16.79
N LEU A 100 27.50 11.40 17.04
CA LEU A 100 27.18 10.88 18.37
C LEU A 100 28.46 10.31 19.00
N ASP A 101 28.85 10.86 20.15
CA ASP A 101 30.06 10.50 20.90
C ASP A 101 29.69 9.46 21.98
N ARG A 102 30.18 8.22 21.84
CA ARG A 102 30.05 7.03 22.74
C ARG A 102 28.67 6.36 22.87
N THR A 103 28.67 5.02 22.76
CA THR A 103 27.54 4.12 23.14
C THR A 103 28.07 2.77 23.66
N THR A 104 27.42 2.19 24.68
CA THR A 104 27.68 0.82 25.18
C THR A 104 26.50 -0.12 24.88
N SER A 105 26.78 -1.31 24.31
CA SER A 105 25.80 -2.38 24.01
C SER A 105 25.73 -3.44 25.12
N PHE A 106 24.61 -4.16 25.28
CA PHE A 106 24.36 -5.10 26.40
C PHE A 106 24.58 -6.60 26.07
N ASP A 107 24.99 -7.31 27.13
CA ASP A 107 25.57 -8.66 27.33
C ASP A 107 24.84 -10.01 27.18
N GLY A 108 23.54 -10.12 26.84
CA GLY A 108 22.71 -11.27 27.33
C GLY A 108 22.85 -12.65 26.63
N ALA A 109 23.66 -13.56 27.18
CA ALA A 109 23.84 -14.94 26.68
C ALA A 109 22.81 -15.94 27.26
N GLY A 110 22.15 -16.67 26.36
CA GLY A 110 21.36 -17.88 26.64
C GLY A 110 20.39 -18.15 25.49
N TRP A 111 20.34 -19.37 24.99
CA TRP A 111 19.39 -19.89 24.00
C TRP A 111 19.66 -19.53 22.51
N TYR A 112 20.05 -20.57 21.76
CA TYR A 112 20.12 -20.74 20.30
C TYR A 112 21.40 -20.33 19.56
N ALA A 113 22.40 -21.23 19.58
CA ALA A 113 23.25 -21.51 18.41
C ALA A 113 22.41 -22.29 17.37
N GLY A 114 22.53 -22.19 16.05
CA GLY A 114 23.36 -21.39 15.15
C GLY A 114 23.29 -22.02 13.76
N ARG A 115 22.87 -21.28 12.72
CA ARG A 115 23.20 -21.52 11.30
C ARG A 115 23.24 -20.18 10.53
N PRO A 116 24.22 -19.92 9.64
CA PRO A 116 24.41 -18.60 9.02
C PRO A 116 23.48 -18.33 7.83
N LEU A 117 22.95 -17.10 7.75
CA LEU A 117 22.01 -16.59 6.72
C LEU A 117 22.50 -16.67 5.26
N ARG A 118 23.79 -16.86 4.99
CA ARG A 118 24.29 -17.13 3.62
C ARG A 118 23.85 -18.50 3.14
N HIS A 119 23.78 -19.48 4.05
CA HIS A 119 23.25 -20.80 3.77
C HIS A 119 21.72 -20.76 3.63
N ALA A 120 21.01 -19.85 4.32
CA ALA A 120 19.57 -19.66 4.11
C ALA A 120 19.26 -19.03 2.73
N PHE A 121 20.09 -18.11 2.24
CA PHE A 121 19.97 -17.54 0.90
C PHE A 121 20.37 -18.54 -0.20
N GLU A 122 21.40 -19.36 0.04
CA GLU A 122 21.76 -20.48 -0.85
C GLU A 122 20.69 -21.58 -0.83
N ILE A 123 20.14 -21.96 0.34
CA ILE A 123 19.00 -22.88 0.47
C ILE A 123 17.75 -22.33 -0.24
N LEU A 124 17.44 -21.04 -0.14
CA LEU A 124 16.31 -20.42 -0.86
C LEU A 124 16.50 -20.42 -2.39
N VAL A 125 17.74 -20.33 -2.87
CA VAL A 125 18.09 -20.44 -4.30
C VAL A 125 18.21 -21.90 -4.77
N GLU A 126 18.53 -22.84 -3.88
CA GLU A 126 18.53 -24.29 -4.14
C GLU A 126 17.11 -24.87 -4.08
N GLU A 127 16.26 -24.41 -3.16
CA GLU A 127 14.83 -24.72 -3.09
C GLU A 127 14.07 -24.15 -4.29
N SER A 128 14.52 -23.01 -4.85
CA SER A 128 14.07 -22.45 -6.14
C SER A 128 14.39 -23.35 -7.35
N LYS A 129 15.28 -24.34 -7.23
CA LYS A 129 15.60 -25.31 -8.31
C LYS A 129 14.90 -26.65 -8.12
N SER A 130 14.23 -26.86 -7.01
CA SER A 130 13.36 -28.03 -6.82
C SER A 130 12.06 -27.78 -7.56
N ALA A 131 12.05 -28.13 -8.85
CA ALA A 131 10.81 -28.33 -9.58
C ALA A 131 10.03 -29.45 -8.86
N VAL A 132 9.04 -29.09 -8.05
CA VAL A 132 7.97 -30.02 -7.72
C VAL A 132 7.03 -29.97 -8.93
N PRO A 133 6.96 -31.04 -9.75
CA PRO A 133 5.94 -31.10 -10.78
C PRO A 133 4.60 -31.22 -10.07
N LEU A 134 3.65 -30.35 -10.42
CA LEU A 134 2.25 -30.59 -10.13
C LEU A 134 1.81 -31.78 -10.99
N ALA A 135 1.89 -32.99 -10.44
CA ALA A 135 1.22 -34.16 -10.99
C ALA A 135 -0.21 -34.20 -10.43
N ASP A 136 -1.17 -34.43 -11.33
CA ASP A 136 -2.60 -34.53 -11.05
C ASP A 136 -2.88 -35.57 -9.95
N GLY A 137 -3.60 -35.16 -8.90
CA GLY A 137 -4.07 -36.03 -7.82
C GLY A 137 -3.55 -35.67 -6.44
N TRP A 138 -3.94 -34.51 -5.91
CA TRP A 138 -3.66 -34.14 -4.51
C TRP A 138 -4.77 -34.67 -3.58
N GLU A 139 -4.52 -35.81 -2.94
CA GLU A 139 -5.11 -36.12 -1.64
C GLU A 139 -4.26 -35.45 -0.55
N GLY A 140 -4.84 -34.46 0.15
CA GLY A 140 -4.10 -33.58 1.05
C GLY A 140 -3.42 -34.27 2.24
N PRO A 141 -2.34 -33.68 2.81
CA PRO A 141 -1.67 -34.24 3.95
C PRO A 141 -2.57 -34.16 5.19
N LYS A 142 -2.66 -35.30 5.89
CA LYS A 142 -3.38 -35.45 7.15
C LYS A 142 -2.81 -34.49 8.19
N THR A 143 -3.71 -33.71 8.78
CA THR A 143 -3.49 -32.88 9.97
C THR A 143 -2.86 -33.70 11.10
N SER A 144 -1.57 -33.51 11.37
CA SER A 144 -1.03 -33.82 12.70
C SER A 144 0.19 -32.98 13.05
N ALA A 145 0.07 -32.29 14.19
CA ALA A 145 1.11 -31.65 14.99
C ALA A 145 1.65 -30.27 14.52
N LEU A 146 0.83 -29.23 14.68
CA LEU A 146 1.35 -27.88 14.97
C LEU A 146 0.79 -27.45 16.33
N GLY A 147 1.70 -27.28 17.29
CA GLY A 147 1.39 -26.83 18.65
C GLY A 147 0.68 -25.48 18.65
N GLN A 148 -0.15 -25.26 19.68
CA GLN A 148 -0.94 -24.05 19.88
C GLN A 148 -0.07 -22.78 19.72
N ALA A 149 -0.20 -22.10 18.59
CA ALA A 149 0.46 -20.83 18.34
C ALA A 149 -0.15 -19.76 19.26
N ARG A 150 0.70 -19.00 19.95
CA ARG A 150 0.32 -17.85 20.76
C ARG A 150 -0.39 -16.82 19.84
N PRO A 151 -1.49 -16.17 20.26
CA PRO A 151 -2.20 -15.24 19.38
C PRO A 151 -1.28 -14.11 18.94
N VAL A 152 -1.18 -13.93 17.62
CA VAL A 152 -0.29 -12.98 16.93
C VAL A 152 -0.73 -11.52 17.14
N ARG A 153 -2.01 -11.32 17.50
CA ARG A 153 -2.73 -10.04 17.60
C ARG A 153 -3.40 -9.88 18.96
N LEU A 154 -3.58 -8.63 19.43
CA LEU A 154 -4.33 -8.30 20.64
C LEU A 154 -5.80 -8.74 20.53
N SER A 155 -6.36 -8.61 19.33
CA SER A 155 -7.71 -9.07 19.03
C SER A 155 -7.87 -10.59 19.10
N GLY A 156 -6.78 -11.35 19.00
CA GLY A 156 -6.79 -12.81 18.88
C GLY A 156 -7.41 -13.33 17.58
N ARG A 157 -7.52 -12.48 16.54
CA ARG A 157 -8.10 -12.80 15.24
C ARG A 157 -7.02 -13.07 14.19
N ASP A 158 -7.43 -13.64 13.05
CA ASP A 158 -6.54 -13.92 11.92
C ASP A 158 -6.35 -12.72 10.95
N ARG A 159 -7.07 -11.62 11.21
CA ARG A 159 -6.98 -10.34 10.48
C ARG A 159 -7.14 -9.16 11.44
N PRO A 160 -6.63 -7.96 11.10
CA PRO A 160 -6.63 -6.82 12.01
C PRO A 160 -8.04 -6.35 12.33
N ALA A 161 -8.31 -6.08 13.60
CA ALA A 161 -9.59 -5.56 14.05
C ALA A 161 -9.55 -4.06 14.30
N ILE A 162 -10.58 -3.34 13.84
CA ILE A 162 -10.72 -1.89 14.00
C ILE A 162 -12.06 -1.51 14.61
N ALA A 163 -12.03 -0.57 15.56
CA ALA A 163 -13.20 0.11 16.09
C ALA A 163 -13.25 1.56 15.59
N VAL A 164 -14.39 1.98 15.02
CA VAL A 164 -14.64 3.40 14.69
C VAL A 164 -15.48 3.98 15.81
N LEU A 165 -14.93 4.88 16.61
CA LEU A 165 -15.63 5.46 17.75
C LEU A 165 -16.60 6.56 17.29
N PRO A 166 -17.69 6.81 18.03
CA PRO A 166 -18.57 7.94 17.75
C PRO A 166 -17.81 9.26 17.86
N PHE A 167 -17.82 10.05 16.78
CA PHE A 167 -17.17 11.36 16.77
C PHE A 167 -17.70 12.27 17.89
N VAL A 168 -16.81 13.05 18.49
CA VAL A 168 -17.15 14.02 19.54
C VAL A 168 -17.51 15.35 18.89
N LEU A 169 -18.64 15.95 19.27
CA LEU A 169 -18.99 17.30 18.83
C LEU A 169 -18.37 18.29 19.81
N ASP A 170 -17.44 19.12 19.34
CA ASP A 170 -16.81 20.16 20.15
C ASP A 170 -17.61 21.46 20.05
N ASN A 171 -18.06 21.98 21.19
CA ASN A 171 -18.73 23.27 21.35
C ASN A 171 -19.97 23.51 20.47
N VAL A 172 -20.71 22.47 20.06
CA VAL A 172 -21.94 22.64 19.26
C VAL A 172 -23.08 21.74 19.70
N ALA A 173 -24.21 22.34 20.09
CA ALA A 173 -25.48 21.66 20.32
C ALA A 173 -26.40 21.84 19.08
N SER A 174 -26.25 20.97 18.08
CA SER A 174 -27.05 21.02 16.84
C SER A 174 -27.55 19.64 16.47
N GLN A 175 -28.88 19.46 16.46
CA GLN A 175 -29.52 18.19 16.07
C GLN A 175 -29.12 17.76 14.65
N ARG A 176 -28.91 18.70 13.73
CA ARG A 176 -28.42 18.41 12.36
C ARG A 176 -27.02 17.81 12.38
N LEU A 177 -26.14 18.30 13.25
CA LEU A 177 -24.77 17.76 13.38
C LEU A 177 -24.74 16.42 14.11
N HIS A 178 -25.66 16.17 15.05
CA HIS A 178 -25.83 14.84 15.63
C HIS A 178 -26.22 13.79 14.57
N LEU A 179 -27.17 14.12 13.68
CA LEU A 179 -27.53 13.24 12.57
C LEU A 179 -26.38 13.00 11.60
N LEU A 180 -25.59 14.05 11.28
CA LEU A 180 -24.40 13.94 10.45
C LEU A 180 -23.35 13.03 11.09
N LYS A 181 -23.04 13.26 12.38
CA LYS A 181 -22.10 12.45 13.17
C LYS A 181 -22.49 10.96 13.11
N ASP A 182 -23.74 10.63 13.39
CA ASP A 182 -24.19 9.24 13.45
C ASP A 182 -24.25 8.61 12.04
N GLY A 183 -24.62 9.41 11.03
CA GLY A 183 -24.56 9.01 9.62
C GLY A 183 -23.14 8.69 9.18
N LEU A 184 -22.21 9.59 9.45
CA LEU A 184 -20.79 9.47 9.10
C LEU A 184 -20.16 8.23 9.75
N LEU A 185 -20.43 8.00 11.05
CA LEU A 185 -19.98 6.78 11.75
C LEU A 185 -20.48 5.51 11.04
N ARG A 186 -21.79 5.44 10.74
CA ARG A 186 -22.38 4.26 10.08
C ARG A 186 -21.84 4.07 8.67
N ASP A 187 -21.65 5.16 7.92
CA ASP A 187 -21.15 5.11 6.55
C ASP A 187 -19.68 4.67 6.52
N ILE A 188 -18.81 5.16 7.42
CA ILE A 188 -17.41 4.71 7.52
C ILE A 188 -17.35 3.23 7.90
N VAL A 189 -18.12 2.80 8.92
CA VAL A 189 -18.18 1.38 9.33
C VAL A 189 -18.64 0.51 8.17
N ARG A 190 -19.66 0.94 7.42
CA ARG A 190 -20.15 0.23 6.24
C ARG A 190 -19.09 0.13 5.15
N ASP A 191 -18.42 1.23 4.83
CA ASP A 191 -17.44 1.30 3.74
C ASP A 191 -16.19 0.47 4.10
N LEU A 192 -15.67 0.56 5.32
CA LEU A 192 -14.60 -0.31 5.82
C LEU A 192 -14.99 -1.80 5.80
N ALA A 193 -16.23 -2.13 6.20
CA ALA A 193 -16.70 -3.52 6.19
C ALA A 193 -16.84 -4.08 4.76
N ARG A 194 -17.21 -3.23 3.79
CA ARG A 194 -17.29 -3.60 2.35
C ARG A 194 -15.93 -3.86 1.73
N LEU A 195 -14.85 -3.28 2.27
CA LEU A 195 -13.49 -3.58 1.82
C LEU A 195 -13.07 -5.02 2.17
N ARG A 196 -13.66 -5.67 3.18
CA ARG A 196 -13.33 -7.05 3.62
C ARG A 196 -11.89 -7.27 4.10
N THR A 197 -11.05 -6.23 4.09
CA THR A 197 -9.68 -6.21 4.61
C THR A 197 -9.67 -6.35 6.13
N LEU A 198 -10.44 -5.53 6.81
CA LEU A 198 -10.39 -5.41 8.27
C LEU A 198 -11.57 -6.11 8.93
N PHE A 199 -11.36 -6.60 10.15
CA PHE A 199 -12.46 -6.97 11.02
C PHE A 199 -13.02 -5.71 11.69
N VAL A 200 -14.14 -5.20 11.17
CA VAL A 200 -14.75 -3.96 11.69
C VAL A 200 -15.70 -4.28 12.85
N ILE A 201 -15.51 -3.62 14.00
CA ILE A 201 -16.45 -3.71 15.12
C ILE A 201 -17.75 -2.98 14.76
N ALA A 202 -18.88 -3.67 14.95
CA ALA A 202 -20.20 -3.13 14.61
C ALA A 202 -20.53 -1.87 15.43
N ALA A 203 -21.08 -0.85 14.75
CA ALA A 203 -21.46 0.44 15.33
C ALA A 203 -22.37 0.35 16.58
N ASN A 204 -23.22 -0.68 16.67
CA ASN A 204 -24.14 -0.85 17.80
C ASN A 204 -23.40 -1.22 19.11
N SER A 205 -22.31 -1.99 19.02
CA SER A 205 -21.46 -2.31 20.17
C SER A 205 -20.72 -1.08 20.70
N LEU A 206 -20.51 -0.08 19.83
CA LEU A 206 -19.83 1.17 20.11
C LEU A 206 -20.76 2.22 20.75
N GLN A 207 -22.05 2.18 20.40
CA GLN A 207 -23.07 3.06 20.97
C GLN A 207 -23.33 2.77 22.46
N ALA A 208 -23.18 1.50 22.88
CA ALA A 208 -23.23 1.12 24.30
C ALA A 208 -22.05 1.68 25.12
N LEU A 209 -20.87 1.85 24.48
CA LEU A 209 -19.66 2.40 25.12
C LEU A 209 -19.69 3.93 25.24
N SER A 210 -20.50 4.61 24.42
CA SER A 210 -20.66 6.08 24.49
C SER A 210 -21.21 6.53 25.84
N ASN A 211 -22.01 5.68 26.50
CA ASN A 211 -22.59 5.94 27.81
C ASN A 211 -21.62 5.66 28.98
N ALA A 212 -20.47 5.02 28.71
CA ALA A 212 -19.52 4.59 29.73
C ALA A 212 -18.35 5.57 29.95
N ALA A 213 -18.29 6.68 29.21
CA ALA A 213 -17.23 7.71 29.29
C ALA A 213 -15.80 7.13 29.28
N LEU A 214 -15.58 6.07 28.49
CA LEU A 214 -14.27 5.42 28.35
C LEU A 214 -13.39 6.20 27.38
N GLY A 215 -12.10 6.31 27.69
CA GLY A 215 -11.11 6.84 26.74
C GLY A 215 -10.88 5.89 25.56
N ASP A 216 -10.42 6.41 24.43
CA ASP A 216 -10.32 5.68 23.16
C ASP A 216 -9.58 4.34 23.26
N LEU A 217 -8.46 4.30 24.00
CA LEU A 217 -7.66 3.08 24.22
C LEU A 217 -8.36 2.06 25.12
N GLN A 218 -9.12 2.53 26.11
CA GLN A 218 -9.90 1.65 26.99
C GLN A 218 -11.05 1.02 26.22
N ALA A 219 -11.72 1.80 25.35
CA ALA A 219 -12.72 1.28 24.44
C ALA A 219 -12.12 0.21 23.50
N GLY A 220 -10.93 0.46 22.94
CA GLY A 220 -10.26 -0.50 22.07
C GLY A 220 -9.89 -1.82 22.76
N ALA A 221 -9.36 -1.75 23.98
CA ALA A 221 -9.04 -2.92 24.79
C ALA A 221 -10.28 -3.76 25.16
N VAL A 222 -11.38 -3.09 25.55
CA VAL A 222 -12.66 -3.75 25.88
C VAL A 222 -13.24 -4.44 24.65
N LEU A 223 -13.16 -3.80 23.48
CA LEU A 223 -13.65 -4.33 22.21
C LEU A 223 -12.74 -5.38 21.58
N ARG A 224 -11.55 -5.60 22.15
CA ARG A 224 -10.50 -6.48 21.59
C ARG A 224 -10.21 -6.15 20.13
N CYS A 225 -9.99 -4.87 19.83
CA CYS A 225 -9.52 -4.43 18.52
C CYS A 225 -8.03 -4.08 18.56
N ASP A 226 -7.38 -4.16 17.41
CA ASP A 226 -5.96 -3.83 17.23
C ASP A 226 -5.80 -2.32 16.95
N TYR A 227 -6.82 -1.70 16.34
CA TYR A 227 -6.85 -0.28 15.97
C TYR A 227 -8.14 0.42 16.40
N VAL A 228 -8.05 1.71 16.65
CA VAL A 228 -9.17 2.60 16.98
C VAL A 228 -9.11 3.83 16.08
N CYS A 229 -10.20 4.12 15.37
CA CYS A 229 -10.41 5.39 14.68
C CYS A 229 -11.31 6.27 15.53
N ALA A 230 -10.82 7.43 15.93
CA ALA A 230 -11.54 8.42 16.74
C ALA A 230 -11.49 9.79 16.04
N GLY A 231 -12.29 10.74 16.50
CA GLY A 231 -12.23 12.09 15.97
C GLY A 231 -13.22 13.07 16.57
N THR A 232 -13.00 14.34 16.24
CA THR A 232 -13.79 15.47 16.72
C THR A 232 -14.37 16.25 15.55
N ILE A 233 -15.60 16.72 15.70
CA ILE A 233 -16.29 17.60 14.76
C ILE A 233 -16.44 18.95 15.44
N ALA A 234 -15.88 19.99 14.84
CA ALA A 234 -16.00 21.38 15.28
C ALA A 234 -16.63 22.23 14.17
N VAL A 235 -17.25 23.35 14.57
CA VAL A 235 -17.73 24.37 13.64
C VAL A 235 -16.95 25.64 13.88
N ASP A 236 -16.31 26.15 12.84
CA ASP A 236 -15.62 27.44 12.83
C ASP A 236 -16.28 28.35 11.79
N GLY A 237 -17.21 29.19 12.25
CA GLY A 237 -18.02 30.06 11.40
C GLY A 237 -18.78 29.29 10.30
N PRO A 238 -18.49 29.52 9.01
CA PRO A 238 -19.16 28.82 7.89
C PRO A 238 -18.56 27.44 7.57
N THR A 239 -17.53 27.00 8.30
CA THR A 239 -16.77 25.78 7.98
C THR A 239 -17.00 24.72 9.06
N LEU A 240 -17.30 23.49 8.61
CA LEU A 240 -17.23 22.30 9.44
C LEU A 240 -15.81 21.74 9.37
N ARG A 241 -15.18 21.54 10.53
CA ARG A 241 -13.89 20.87 10.66
C ARG A 241 -14.10 19.50 11.29
N LEU A 242 -13.50 18.47 10.69
CA LEU A 242 -13.46 17.12 11.23
C LEU A 242 -12.00 16.72 11.39
N ASP A 243 -11.57 16.51 12.63
CA ASP A 243 -10.25 15.99 12.96
C ASP A 243 -10.39 14.49 13.23
N ILE A 244 -9.61 13.65 12.55
CA ILE A 244 -9.61 12.19 12.74
C ILE A 244 -8.25 11.72 13.21
N GLU A 245 -8.24 10.67 14.03
CA GLU A 245 -7.03 9.99 14.48
C GLU A 245 -7.20 8.48 14.32
N LEU A 246 -6.16 7.81 13.82
CA LEU A 246 -6.04 6.36 13.86
C LEU A 246 -5.00 5.99 14.90
N ILE A 247 -5.39 5.16 15.86
CA ILE A 247 -4.59 4.82 17.03
C ILE A 247 -4.41 3.31 17.08
N ALA A 248 -3.16 2.85 17.19
CA ALA A 248 -2.89 1.46 17.52
C ALA A 248 -3.14 1.23 19.01
N VAL A 249 -3.97 0.23 19.33
CA VAL A 249 -4.34 -0.08 20.74
C VAL A 249 -3.11 -0.58 21.50
N ASP A 250 -2.21 -1.29 20.82
CA ASP A 250 -0.92 -1.67 21.38
C ASP A 250 -0.02 -0.43 21.56
N GLY A 251 0.33 -0.11 22.79
CA GLY A 251 1.17 1.04 23.14
C GLY A 251 0.51 2.42 22.96
N GLY A 252 -0.70 2.50 22.41
CA GLY A 252 -1.50 3.74 22.33
C GLY A 252 -0.91 4.82 21.41
N HIS A 253 -0.19 4.43 20.37
CA HIS A 253 0.46 5.37 19.46
C HIS A 253 -0.47 5.78 18.31
N VAL A 254 -0.50 7.07 18.02
CA VAL A 254 -1.24 7.64 16.88
C VAL A 254 -0.47 7.35 15.61
N LEU A 255 -1.09 6.60 14.70
CA LEU A 255 -0.58 6.28 13.36
C LEU A 255 -0.84 7.40 12.37
N LEU A 256 -2.04 7.99 12.46
CA LEU A 256 -2.51 9.03 11.56
C LEU A 256 -3.29 10.09 12.35
N SER A 257 -3.12 11.35 11.95
CA SER A 257 -3.94 12.47 12.40
C SER A 257 -4.19 13.37 11.20
N GLU A 258 -5.46 13.51 10.79
CA GLU A 258 -5.84 14.23 9.57
C GLU A 258 -7.04 15.15 9.82
N THR A 259 -7.07 16.27 9.11
CA THR A 259 -8.11 17.30 9.26
C THR A 259 -8.84 17.54 7.94
N PHE A 260 -10.16 17.40 7.96
CA PHE A 260 -11.04 17.71 6.85
C PHE A 260 -11.80 19.01 7.12
N ALA A 261 -11.78 19.92 6.14
CA ALA A 261 -12.55 21.15 6.17
C ALA A 261 -13.58 21.16 5.03
N LYS A 262 -14.87 21.32 5.36
CA LYS A 262 -15.96 21.38 4.37
C LYS A 262 -16.92 22.54 4.70
N PRO A 263 -17.55 23.19 3.71
CA PRO A 263 -18.56 24.21 3.98
C PRO A 263 -19.75 23.65 4.76
N LEU A 264 -20.11 24.27 5.90
CA LEU A 264 -21.22 23.82 6.75
C LEU A 264 -22.56 23.80 5.99
N ALA A 265 -22.75 24.73 5.04
CA ALA A 265 -23.94 24.79 4.20
C ALA A 265 -24.18 23.48 3.41
N LEU A 266 -23.11 22.76 3.07
CA LEU A 266 -23.14 21.52 2.29
C LEU A 266 -23.10 20.25 3.18
N ALA A 267 -23.27 20.38 4.50
CA ALA A 267 -23.19 19.26 5.45
C ALA A 267 -24.05 18.04 5.09
N SER A 268 -25.20 18.26 4.46
CA SER A 268 -26.12 17.18 4.06
C SER A 268 -25.71 16.45 2.79
N THR A 269 -24.76 16.98 1.99
CA THR A 269 -24.42 16.41 0.67
C THR A 269 -23.06 15.72 0.65
N PHE A 270 -22.14 16.04 1.56
CA PHE A 270 -20.80 15.45 1.54
C PHE A 270 -20.62 14.24 2.46
N GLY A 271 -21.58 13.92 3.34
CA GLY A 271 -21.40 12.89 4.37
C GLY A 271 -20.89 11.55 3.84
N GLN A 272 -21.49 11.05 2.75
CA GLN A 272 -21.08 9.79 2.12
C GLN A 272 -19.73 9.88 1.42
N SER A 273 -19.48 10.96 0.66
CA SER A 273 -18.18 11.18 0.01
C SER A 273 -17.04 11.28 1.03
N LEU A 274 -17.27 11.97 2.14
CA LEU A 274 -16.32 12.11 3.23
C LEU A 274 -16.11 10.77 3.96
N ALA A 275 -17.18 10.00 4.18
CA ALA A 275 -17.07 8.67 4.76
C ALA A 275 -16.17 7.74 3.93
N SER A 276 -16.36 7.72 2.61
CA SER A 276 -15.54 6.90 1.71
C SER A 276 -14.07 7.36 1.68
N GLU A 277 -13.83 8.68 1.68
CA GLU A 277 -12.48 9.28 1.76
C GLU A 277 -11.77 8.83 3.07
N ILE A 278 -12.45 8.92 4.21
CA ILE A 278 -11.93 8.49 5.51
C ILE A 278 -11.72 6.97 5.56
N ALA A 279 -12.67 6.18 5.07
CA ALA A 279 -12.57 4.73 5.09
C ALA A 279 -11.36 4.24 4.29
N MET A 280 -11.09 4.82 3.11
CA MET A 280 -9.92 4.48 2.31
C MET A 280 -8.61 4.89 3.02
N LEU A 281 -8.56 6.12 3.54
CA LEU A 281 -7.40 6.62 4.28
C LEU A 281 -7.07 5.73 5.51
N VAL A 282 -8.08 5.35 6.29
CA VAL A 282 -7.93 4.47 7.45
C VAL A 282 -7.49 3.07 7.04
N ALA A 283 -8.10 2.50 5.99
CA ALA A 283 -7.72 1.17 5.51
C ALA A 283 -6.27 1.12 5.03
N ASP A 284 -5.83 2.13 4.28
CA ASP A 284 -4.47 2.24 3.77
C ASP A 284 -3.42 2.38 4.89
N GLU A 285 -3.73 3.16 5.93
CA GLU A 285 -2.82 3.32 7.06
C GLU A 285 -2.71 2.06 7.91
N VAL A 286 -3.83 1.35 8.14
CA VAL A 286 -3.80 0.03 8.80
C VAL A 286 -2.97 -0.95 7.97
N ASP A 287 -3.18 -0.99 6.66
CA ASP A 287 -2.39 -1.79 5.74
C ASP A 287 -0.88 -1.50 5.85
N LEU A 288 -0.50 -0.22 5.92
CA LEU A 288 0.88 0.21 6.08
C LEU A 288 1.47 -0.23 7.43
N ALA A 289 0.73 -0.02 8.52
CA ALA A 289 1.15 -0.44 9.86
C ALA A 289 1.36 -1.96 9.95
N GLU A 290 0.42 -2.72 9.42
CA GLU A 290 0.46 -4.18 9.36
C GLU A 290 1.59 -4.70 8.46
N ARG A 291 1.86 -4.05 7.31
CA ARG A 291 3.03 -4.37 6.48
C ARG A 291 4.33 -4.16 7.25
N ASN A 292 4.45 -3.05 7.99
CA ASN A 292 5.63 -2.74 8.79
C ASN A 292 5.85 -3.76 9.92
N LEU A 293 4.77 -4.23 10.55
CA LEU A 293 4.81 -5.34 11.52
C LEU A 293 5.20 -6.64 10.83
N ALA A 294 4.58 -6.94 9.69
CA ALA A 294 4.85 -8.13 8.91
C ALA A 294 6.34 -8.21 8.60
N VAL A 295 6.95 -7.21 7.94
CA VAL A 295 8.36 -7.16 7.50
C VAL A 295 9.38 -7.52 8.60
N ARG A 296 9.03 -7.33 9.89
CA ARG A 296 9.92 -7.62 11.02
C ARG A 296 9.82 -9.06 11.55
N ARG A 297 8.85 -9.86 11.09
CA ARG A 297 8.60 -11.23 11.55
C ARG A 297 9.23 -12.32 10.66
N PRO A 298 9.75 -13.42 11.21
CA PRO A 298 10.10 -14.61 10.43
C PRO A 298 8.90 -15.18 9.66
N LEU A 299 9.14 -15.83 8.51
CA LEU A 299 8.08 -16.42 7.66
C LEU A 299 7.18 -17.40 8.41
N CYS A 300 7.74 -18.17 9.34
CA CYS A 300 7.00 -19.16 10.13
C CYS A 300 6.02 -18.55 11.15
N GLU A 301 6.18 -17.27 11.48
CA GLU A 301 5.38 -16.52 12.45
C GLU A 301 4.33 -15.61 11.80
N LEU A 302 4.24 -15.60 10.46
CA LEU A 302 3.23 -14.84 9.75
C LEU A 302 1.88 -15.57 9.82
N ASP A 303 0.84 -14.82 10.19
CA ASP A 303 -0.54 -15.21 9.90
C ASP A 303 -0.87 -14.99 8.41
N ALA A 304 -2.04 -15.45 7.98
CA ALA A 304 -2.48 -15.35 6.59
C ALA A 304 -2.52 -13.90 6.08
N TRP A 305 -2.91 -12.97 6.95
CA TRP A 305 -2.93 -11.54 6.65
C TRP A 305 -1.53 -10.98 6.40
N HIS A 306 -0.60 -11.16 7.34
CA HIS A 306 0.77 -10.65 7.19
C HIS A 306 1.47 -11.25 5.97
N ALA A 307 1.24 -12.54 5.66
CA ALA A 307 1.75 -13.17 4.45
C ALA A 307 1.18 -12.49 3.19
N TYR A 308 -0.14 -12.32 3.11
CA TYR A 308 -0.81 -11.63 2.01
C TYR A 308 -0.29 -10.19 1.81
N HIS A 309 -0.18 -9.39 2.87
CA HIS A 309 0.27 -7.99 2.76
C HIS A 309 1.75 -7.86 2.39
N ARG A 310 2.60 -8.82 2.78
CA ARG A 310 3.96 -8.92 2.23
C ARG A 310 3.96 -9.29 0.75
N GLY A 311 3.08 -10.19 0.34
CA GLY A 311 2.87 -10.51 -1.06
C GLY A 311 2.52 -9.26 -1.88
N LEU A 312 1.55 -8.47 -1.43
CA LEU A 312 1.17 -7.20 -2.07
C LEU A 312 2.33 -6.20 -2.17
N TRP A 313 3.17 -6.12 -1.14
CA TRP A 313 4.33 -5.22 -1.14
C TRP A 313 5.34 -5.57 -2.24
N HIS A 314 5.56 -6.86 -2.50
CA HIS A 314 6.36 -7.32 -3.64
C HIS A 314 5.60 -7.10 -4.96
N LEU A 315 4.31 -7.44 -5.01
CA LEU A 315 3.46 -7.31 -6.19
C LEU A 315 3.51 -5.89 -6.79
N HIS A 316 3.43 -4.85 -5.95
CA HIS A 316 3.42 -3.45 -6.37
C HIS A 316 4.77 -2.91 -6.88
N ARG A 317 5.82 -3.74 -6.93
CA ARG A 317 7.10 -3.38 -7.58
C ARG A 317 7.08 -3.63 -9.08
N PHE A 318 6.16 -4.45 -9.57
CA PHE A 318 6.02 -4.76 -10.99
C PHE A 318 7.30 -5.30 -11.65
N THR A 319 8.09 -6.10 -10.93
CA THR A 319 9.23 -6.83 -11.48
C THR A 319 8.92 -8.33 -11.52
N SER A 320 9.52 -9.07 -12.47
CA SER A 320 9.32 -10.52 -12.57
C SER A 320 9.81 -11.27 -11.32
N ILE A 321 10.92 -10.81 -10.74
CA ILE A 321 11.50 -11.37 -9.50
C ILE A 321 10.56 -11.14 -8.32
N ASP A 322 10.10 -9.91 -8.10
CA ASP A 322 9.18 -9.61 -7.00
C ASP A 322 7.82 -10.29 -7.21
N ASN A 323 7.36 -10.46 -8.44
CA ASN A 323 6.12 -11.19 -8.73
C ASN A 323 6.20 -12.66 -8.30
N ALA A 324 7.34 -13.33 -8.51
CA ALA A 324 7.55 -14.70 -8.02
C ALA A 324 7.58 -14.76 -6.48
N VAL A 325 8.18 -13.76 -5.83
CA VAL A 325 8.16 -13.66 -4.35
C VAL A 325 6.74 -13.44 -3.83
N ALA A 326 5.97 -12.56 -4.48
CA ALA A 326 4.57 -12.31 -4.14
C ALA A 326 3.72 -13.58 -4.23
N GLU A 327 3.89 -14.35 -5.30
CA GLU A 327 3.22 -15.64 -5.50
C GLU A 327 3.46 -16.59 -4.32
N ASN A 328 4.70 -16.71 -3.85
CA ASN A 328 5.03 -17.56 -2.70
C ASN A 328 4.34 -17.08 -1.42
N PHE A 329 4.32 -15.77 -1.17
CA PHE A 329 3.62 -15.21 -0.01
C PHE A 329 2.11 -15.46 -0.06
N PHE A 330 1.49 -15.41 -1.23
CA PHE A 330 0.07 -15.72 -1.37
C PHE A 330 -0.22 -17.21 -1.14
N LYS A 331 0.66 -18.12 -1.60
CA LYS A 331 0.56 -19.55 -1.28
C LYS A 331 0.64 -19.79 0.23
N VAL A 332 1.61 -19.17 0.91
CA VAL A 332 1.72 -19.24 2.38
C VAL A 332 0.44 -18.71 3.06
N ALA A 333 -0.14 -17.61 2.56
CA ALA A 333 -1.38 -17.09 3.12
C ALA A 333 -2.55 -18.07 3.00
N ILE A 334 -2.67 -18.76 1.85
CA ILE A 334 -3.68 -19.79 1.60
C ILE A 334 -3.48 -21.00 2.50
N ASP A 335 -2.23 -21.44 2.69
CA ASP A 335 -1.91 -22.57 3.57
C ASP A 335 -2.28 -22.30 5.03
N ARG A 336 -2.23 -21.03 5.45
CA ARG A 336 -2.60 -20.59 6.81
C ARG A 336 -4.11 -20.41 6.99
N ASP A 337 -4.78 -19.83 6.00
CA ASP A 337 -6.22 -19.64 5.99
C ASP A 337 -6.78 -19.88 4.58
N PRO A 338 -7.24 -21.11 4.28
CA PRO A 338 -7.87 -21.43 2.99
C PRO A 338 -9.19 -20.68 2.75
N GLY A 339 -9.80 -20.10 3.80
CA GLY A 339 -11.00 -19.26 3.72
C GLY A 339 -10.68 -17.82 3.36
N PHE A 340 -9.41 -17.43 3.27
CA PHE A 340 -9.01 -16.08 2.91
C PHE A 340 -9.02 -15.91 1.38
N ALA A 341 -10.05 -15.26 0.83
CA ALA A 341 -10.23 -15.10 -0.61
C ALA A 341 -9.12 -14.29 -1.32
N ARG A 342 -8.56 -13.28 -0.65
CA ARG A 342 -7.66 -12.28 -1.26
C ARG A 342 -6.32 -12.84 -1.76
N PRO A 343 -5.66 -13.78 -1.07
CA PRO A 343 -4.51 -14.49 -1.62
C PRO A 343 -4.77 -15.14 -2.98
N TYR A 344 -5.95 -15.71 -3.21
CA TYR A 344 -6.31 -16.27 -4.52
C TYR A 344 -6.42 -15.17 -5.59
N ALA A 345 -7.02 -14.02 -5.25
CA ALA A 345 -7.03 -12.85 -6.14
C ALA A 345 -5.60 -12.33 -6.41
N GLY A 346 -4.72 -12.36 -5.40
CA GLY A 346 -3.29 -12.05 -5.54
C GLY A 346 -2.57 -13.01 -6.49
N LEU A 347 -2.81 -14.32 -6.37
CA LEU A 347 -2.28 -15.31 -7.31
C LEU A 347 -2.79 -15.08 -8.73
N SER A 348 -4.08 -14.78 -8.90
CA SER A 348 -4.63 -14.38 -10.20
C SER A 348 -3.84 -13.22 -10.81
N PHE A 349 -3.59 -12.16 -10.02
CA PHE A 349 -2.81 -11.02 -10.48
C PHE A 349 -1.35 -11.38 -10.82
N THR A 350 -0.72 -12.29 -10.06
CA THR A 350 0.65 -12.74 -10.37
C THR A 350 0.75 -13.48 -11.69
N HIS A 351 -0.25 -14.31 -12.00
CA HIS A 351 -0.34 -15.05 -13.26
C HIS A 351 -0.73 -14.13 -14.42
N TRP A 352 -1.67 -13.21 -14.21
CA TRP A 352 -1.94 -12.14 -15.16
C TRP A 352 -0.69 -11.30 -15.45
N SER A 353 0.11 -10.98 -14.43
CA SER A 353 1.34 -10.21 -14.60
C SER A 353 2.37 -10.95 -15.44
N LYS A 354 2.50 -12.28 -15.28
CA LYS A 354 3.33 -13.11 -16.15
C LYS A 354 2.82 -13.08 -17.60
N ALA A 355 1.53 -13.31 -17.80
CA ALA A 355 0.89 -13.36 -19.12
C ALA A 355 0.93 -12.01 -19.85
N TYR A 356 0.66 -10.92 -19.12
CA TYR A 356 0.48 -9.59 -19.69
C TYR A 356 1.76 -8.78 -19.62
N LEU A 357 2.40 -8.69 -18.44
CA LEU A 357 3.51 -7.77 -18.20
C LEU A 357 4.89 -8.32 -18.58
N PHE A 358 5.13 -9.61 -18.40
CA PHE A 358 6.51 -10.15 -18.45
C PHE A 358 6.78 -11.06 -19.65
N ASP A 359 5.87 -12.00 -19.97
CA ASP A 359 6.05 -12.95 -21.07
C ASP A 359 4.72 -13.28 -21.77
N PRO A 360 4.34 -12.49 -22.79
CA PRO A 360 3.12 -12.73 -23.55
C PRO A 360 3.09 -14.01 -24.40
N SER A 361 4.22 -14.70 -24.56
CA SER A 361 4.20 -16.02 -25.22
C SER A 361 3.43 -17.05 -24.37
N ARG A 362 3.35 -16.83 -23.06
CA ARG A 362 2.66 -17.71 -22.10
C ARG A 362 1.21 -17.30 -21.81
N LEU A 363 0.64 -16.39 -22.62
CA LEU A 363 -0.71 -15.84 -22.44
C LEU A 363 -1.78 -16.89 -22.22
N SER A 364 -1.74 -18.00 -22.96
CA SER A 364 -2.73 -19.08 -22.87
C SER A 364 -2.65 -19.82 -21.52
N GLU A 365 -1.45 -20.25 -21.13
CA GLU A 365 -1.23 -21.01 -19.89
C GLU A 365 -1.45 -20.14 -18.65
N GLU A 366 -0.77 -18.99 -18.60
CA GLU A 366 -0.79 -18.08 -17.46
C GLU A 366 -2.15 -17.35 -17.35
N GLY A 367 -2.81 -17.07 -18.48
CA GLY A 367 -4.18 -16.53 -18.49
C GLY A 367 -5.21 -17.50 -17.92
N ARG A 368 -5.09 -18.81 -18.23
CA ARG A 368 -5.95 -19.84 -17.63
C ARG A 368 -5.74 -19.96 -16.13
N LEU A 369 -4.49 -19.96 -15.66
CA LEU A 369 -4.17 -19.98 -14.24
C LEU A 369 -4.71 -18.73 -13.52
N ALA A 370 -4.58 -17.55 -14.14
CA ALA A 370 -5.15 -16.32 -13.60
C ALA A 370 -6.67 -16.47 -13.39
N HIS A 371 -7.38 -16.96 -14.41
CA HIS A 371 -8.81 -17.22 -14.34
C HIS A 371 -9.17 -18.23 -13.24
N ASP A 372 -8.49 -19.37 -13.17
CA ASP A 372 -8.77 -20.42 -12.18
C ASP A 372 -8.64 -19.90 -10.74
N PHE A 373 -7.58 -19.13 -10.45
CA PHE A 373 -7.38 -18.52 -9.14
C PHE A 373 -8.40 -17.43 -8.84
N ALA A 374 -8.78 -16.60 -9.81
CA ALA A 374 -9.82 -15.60 -9.62
C ALA A 374 -11.20 -16.23 -9.36
N ALA A 375 -11.56 -17.26 -10.12
CA ALA A 375 -12.78 -18.03 -9.92
C ALA A 375 -12.80 -18.68 -8.52
N ARG A 376 -11.64 -19.19 -8.06
CA ARG A 376 -11.50 -19.70 -6.69
C ARG A 376 -11.68 -18.60 -5.64
N ALA A 377 -11.13 -17.41 -5.86
CA ALA A 377 -11.31 -16.28 -4.96
C ALA A 377 -12.80 -15.93 -4.77
N VAL A 378 -13.56 -15.88 -5.88
CA VAL A 378 -15.01 -15.64 -5.87
C VAL A 378 -15.77 -16.78 -5.18
N ALA A 379 -15.35 -18.03 -5.38
CA ALA A 379 -15.98 -19.16 -4.70
C ALA A 379 -15.75 -19.15 -3.18
N VAL A 380 -14.61 -18.62 -2.72
CA VAL A 380 -14.26 -18.52 -1.29
C VAL A 380 -15.01 -17.37 -0.61
N ASP A 381 -15.01 -16.16 -1.19
CA ASP A 381 -15.87 -15.05 -0.73
C ASP A 381 -16.56 -14.37 -1.94
N PRO A 382 -17.81 -14.72 -2.26
CA PRO A 382 -18.55 -14.12 -3.36
C PRO A 382 -18.84 -12.62 -3.17
N CYS A 383 -18.59 -12.08 -1.98
CA CYS A 383 -18.81 -10.67 -1.63
C CYS A 383 -17.50 -9.87 -1.55
N ASP A 384 -16.34 -10.44 -1.85
CA ASP A 384 -15.07 -9.71 -1.87
C ASP A 384 -14.92 -8.95 -3.21
N PRO A 385 -14.85 -7.59 -3.19
CA PRO A 385 -14.69 -6.81 -4.41
C PRO A 385 -13.36 -7.10 -5.13
N ALA A 386 -12.29 -7.47 -4.43
CA ALA A 386 -11.01 -7.81 -5.03
C ALA A 386 -11.04 -9.14 -5.79
N ALA A 387 -11.85 -10.11 -5.35
CA ALA A 387 -12.05 -11.37 -6.04
C ALA A 387 -12.73 -11.15 -7.40
N HIS A 388 -13.81 -10.36 -7.42
CA HIS A 388 -14.49 -9.98 -8.67
C HIS A 388 -13.61 -9.10 -9.57
N GLY A 389 -12.80 -8.20 -8.98
CA GLY A 389 -11.80 -7.42 -9.71
C GLY A 389 -10.79 -8.30 -10.45
N ALA A 390 -10.21 -9.27 -9.74
CA ALA A 390 -9.28 -10.24 -10.31
C ALA A 390 -9.94 -11.11 -11.40
N LEU A 391 -11.20 -11.50 -11.21
CA LEU A 391 -11.95 -12.29 -12.20
C LEU A 391 -12.17 -11.48 -13.48
N GLY A 392 -12.59 -10.23 -13.37
CA GLY A 392 -12.74 -9.36 -14.53
C GLY A 392 -11.43 -9.15 -15.29
N GLN A 393 -10.33 -8.96 -14.58
CA GLN A 393 -9.00 -8.84 -15.20
C GLN A 393 -8.59 -10.13 -15.93
N ALA A 394 -8.84 -11.29 -15.34
CA ALA A 394 -8.51 -12.59 -15.93
C ALA A 394 -9.39 -12.92 -17.15
N LEU A 395 -10.68 -12.62 -17.10
CA LEU A 395 -11.60 -12.78 -18.22
C LEU A 395 -11.22 -11.85 -19.39
N TRP A 396 -10.82 -10.62 -19.09
CA TRP A 396 -10.42 -9.67 -20.12
C TRP A 396 -9.20 -10.17 -20.91
N ILE A 397 -8.17 -10.67 -20.24
CA ILE A 397 -6.94 -11.12 -20.92
C ILE A 397 -7.18 -12.40 -21.75
N THR A 398 -8.09 -13.28 -21.30
CA THR A 398 -8.49 -14.50 -22.03
C THR A 398 -9.45 -14.21 -23.19
N GLY A 399 -9.96 -12.97 -23.31
CA GLY A 399 -10.77 -12.50 -24.44
C GLY A 399 -12.28 -12.47 -24.18
N ALA A 400 -12.70 -12.78 -22.96
CA ALA A 400 -14.09 -12.74 -22.51
C ALA A 400 -14.48 -11.34 -22.04
N HIS A 401 -14.62 -10.40 -22.98
CA HIS A 401 -14.84 -8.98 -22.66
C HIS A 401 -16.12 -8.70 -21.87
N ASP A 402 -17.27 -9.21 -22.34
CA ASP A 402 -18.56 -8.91 -21.70
C ASP A 402 -18.61 -9.44 -20.26
N GLU A 403 -18.14 -10.67 -20.06
CA GLU A 403 -18.03 -11.32 -18.76
C GLU A 403 -17.03 -10.58 -17.85
N ALA A 404 -15.96 -10.02 -18.42
CA ALA A 404 -15.01 -9.18 -17.68
C ALA A 404 -15.68 -7.90 -17.15
N VAL A 405 -16.47 -7.22 -17.98
CA VAL A 405 -17.21 -6.03 -17.57
C VAL A 405 -18.20 -6.38 -16.46
N GLU A 406 -18.97 -7.45 -16.60
CA GLU A 406 -19.91 -7.90 -15.57
C GLU A 406 -19.21 -8.16 -14.22
N ALA A 407 -18.06 -8.85 -14.22
CA ALA A 407 -17.29 -9.09 -13.00
C ALA A 407 -16.78 -7.77 -12.37
N LEU A 408 -16.31 -6.81 -13.18
CA LEU A 408 -15.85 -5.51 -12.68
C LEU A 408 -17.01 -4.64 -12.16
N GLU A 409 -18.19 -4.74 -12.77
CA GLU A 409 -19.40 -4.13 -12.24
C GLU A 409 -19.80 -4.73 -10.90
N ARG A 410 -19.72 -6.06 -10.75
CA ARG A 410 -19.91 -6.71 -9.44
C ARG A 410 -18.93 -6.20 -8.39
N ALA A 411 -17.65 -6.05 -8.74
CA ALA A 411 -16.63 -5.51 -7.82
C ALA A 411 -16.99 -4.10 -7.34
N THR A 412 -17.39 -3.21 -8.26
CA THR A 412 -17.73 -1.81 -7.96
C THR A 412 -19.09 -1.65 -7.28
N VAL A 413 -20.04 -2.56 -7.51
CA VAL A 413 -21.32 -2.63 -6.76
C VAL A 413 -21.09 -3.10 -5.33
N LEU A 414 -20.24 -4.12 -5.13
CA LEU A 414 -19.90 -4.64 -3.80
C LEU A 414 -19.17 -3.58 -2.96
N SER A 415 -18.26 -2.83 -3.58
CA SER A 415 -17.56 -1.72 -2.96
C SER A 415 -17.38 -0.54 -3.92
N PRO A 416 -18.26 0.48 -3.86
CA PRO A 416 -18.13 1.68 -4.68
C PRO A 416 -16.84 2.49 -4.43
N SER A 417 -16.22 2.33 -3.25
CA SER A 417 -14.95 2.97 -2.89
C SER A 417 -13.73 2.16 -3.32
N TYR A 418 -13.89 0.99 -3.96
CA TYR A 418 -12.77 0.16 -4.38
C TYR A 418 -12.05 0.76 -5.61
N ALA A 419 -11.08 1.64 -5.34
CA ALA A 419 -10.32 2.37 -6.35
C ALA A 419 -9.70 1.46 -7.42
N PHE A 420 -9.13 0.32 -7.01
CA PHE A 420 -8.53 -0.62 -7.94
C PHE A 420 -9.55 -1.29 -8.88
N GLY A 421 -10.77 -1.57 -8.41
CA GLY A 421 -11.86 -2.07 -9.26
C GLY A 421 -12.27 -1.07 -10.35
N HIS A 422 -12.35 0.22 -10.00
CA HIS A 422 -12.60 1.29 -10.97
C HIS A 422 -11.43 1.45 -11.96
N PHE A 423 -10.18 1.31 -11.49
CA PHE A 423 -9.02 1.30 -12.38
C PHE A 423 -9.06 0.13 -13.36
N LEU A 424 -9.36 -1.09 -12.90
CA LEU A 424 -9.50 -2.25 -13.79
C LEU A 424 -10.64 -2.06 -14.80
N ARG A 425 -11.78 -1.49 -14.38
CA ARG A 425 -12.86 -1.10 -15.30
C ARG A 425 -12.38 -0.08 -16.33
N ALA A 426 -11.61 0.93 -15.89
CA ALA A 426 -11.02 1.90 -16.80
C ALA A 426 -10.13 1.23 -17.86
N VAL A 427 -9.34 0.23 -17.48
CA VAL A 427 -8.48 -0.54 -18.40
C VAL A 427 -9.32 -1.26 -19.44
N VAL A 428 -10.33 -2.03 -19.02
CA VAL A 428 -11.17 -2.83 -19.93
C VAL A 428 -11.97 -1.94 -20.88
N GLU A 429 -12.57 -0.86 -20.38
CA GLU A 429 -13.36 0.08 -21.18
C GLU A 429 -12.48 0.90 -22.14
N ALA A 430 -11.32 1.38 -21.67
CA ALA A 430 -10.41 2.17 -22.49
C ALA A 430 -9.78 1.36 -23.62
N LEU A 431 -9.52 0.07 -23.42
CA LEU A 431 -8.85 -0.78 -24.41
C LEU A 431 -9.83 -1.48 -25.34
N SER A 432 -10.93 -2.01 -24.80
CA SER A 432 -11.84 -2.90 -25.53
C SER A 432 -13.28 -2.39 -25.59
N GLY A 433 -13.72 -1.61 -24.60
CA GLY A 433 -15.10 -1.11 -24.45
C GLY A 433 -15.30 0.36 -24.86
N ASP A 434 -16.12 1.10 -24.11
CA ASP A 434 -16.40 2.52 -24.37
C ASP A 434 -15.30 3.43 -23.77
N ALA A 435 -14.55 4.10 -24.65
CA ALA A 435 -13.47 5.00 -24.25
C ALA A 435 -13.94 6.13 -23.30
N LYS A 436 -15.19 6.63 -23.41
CA LYS A 436 -15.71 7.65 -22.49
C LYS A 436 -15.89 7.07 -21.09
N MET A 437 -16.46 5.87 -20.98
CA MET A 437 -16.59 5.17 -19.69
C MET A 437 -15.22 4.87 -19.09
N GLY A 438 -14.22 4.55 -19.92
CA GLY A 438 -12.83 4.38 -19.49
C GLY A 438 -12.23 5.64 -18.84
N ILE A 439 -12.52 6.82 -19.40
CA ILE A 439 -12.10 8.12 -18.84
C ILE A 439 -12.77 8.38 -17.48
N GLU A 440 -14.09 8.16 -17.38
CA GLU A 440 -14.86 8.37 -16.15
C GLU A 440 -14.39 7.44 -15.02
N ALA A 441 -14.21 6.15 -15.31
CA ALA A 441 -13.72 5.16 -14.35
C ALA A 441 -12.28 5.47 -13.90
N SER A 442 -11.42 5.96 -14.81
CA SER A 442 -10.06 6.41 -14.49
C SER A 442 -10.06 7.59 -13.53
N ASP A 443 -10.93 8.59 -13.76
CA ASP A 443 -11.06 9.75 -12.88
C ASP A 443 -11.56 9.36 -11.49
N LEU A 444 -12.55 8.47 -11.43
CA LEU A 444 -13.09 7.99 -10.16
C LEU A 444 -12.04 7.20 -9.36
N ALA A 445 -11.30 6.29 -10.00
CA ALA A 445 -10.22 5.54 -9.35
C ALA A 445 -9.17 6.48 -8.73
N ARG A 446 -8.75 7.53 -9.46
CA ARG A 446 -7.78 8.52 -8.98
C ARG A 446 -8.34 9.43 -7.88
N ALA A 447 -9.63 9.73 -7.90
CA ALA A 447 -10.28 10.49 -6.83
C ALA A 447 -10.36 9.68 -5.54
N LEU A 448 -10.60 8.37 -5.64
CA LEU A 448 -10.67 7.44 -4.50
C LEU A 448 -9.29 7.10 -3.93
N SER A 449 -8.25 7.04 -4.78
CA SER A 449 -6.87 6.74 -4.37
C SER A 449 -5.88 7.68 -5.08
N PRO A 450 -5.64 8.89 -4.55
CA PRO A 450 -4.76 9.89 -5.18
C PRO A 450 -3.27 9.49 -5.23
N PHE A 451 -2.84 8.57 -4.36
CA PHE A 451 -1.45 8.10 -4.23
C PHE A 451 -1.30 6.63 -4.61
N ASP A 452 -2.20 6.11 -5.45
CA ASP A 452 -2.24 4.69 -5.82
C ASP A 452 -0.94 4.22 -6.50
N PRO A 453 -0.42 3.01 -6.18
CA PRO A 453 0.69 2.41 -6.92
C PRO A 453 0.44 2.32 -8.44
N HIS A 454 -0.82 2.20 -8.87
CA HIS A 454 -1.20 2.11 -10.29
C HIS A 454 -1.39 3.47 -10.96
N THR A 455 -1.02 4.58 -10.31
CA THR A 455 -1.21 5.95 -10.86
C THR A 455 -0.65 6.10 -12.27
N ALA A 456 0.55 5.58 -12.55
CA ALA A 456 1.16 5.64 -13.87
C ALA A 456 0.33 4.89 -14.92
N ALA A 457 -0.08 3.65 -14.59
CA ALA A 457 -0.91 2.82 -15.45
C ALA A 457 -2.28 3.47 -15.69
N ASN A 458 -2.92 4.01 -14.65
CA ASN A 458 -4.21 4.71 -14.76
C ASN A 458 -4.14 5.92 -15.71
N GLN A 459 -3.11 6.76 -15.58
CA GLN A 459 -2.90 7.89 -16.49
C GLN A 459 -2.62 7.43 -17.94
N GLY A 460 -1.87 6.34 -18.11
CA GLY A 460 -1.65 5.71 -19.42
C GLY A 460 -2.96 5.20 -20.03
N THR A 461 -3.77 4.48 -19.26
CA THR A 461 -5.10 3.99 -19.67
C THR A 461 -6.01 5.13 -20.14
N ARG A 462 -6.04 6.24 -19.39
CA ARG A 462 -6.78 7.45 -19.80
C ARG A 462 -6.29 8.00 -21.14
N ALA A 463 -4.98 8.05 -21.34
CA ALA A 463 -4.42 8.52 -22.60
C ALA A 463 -4.81 7.63 -23.79
N VAL A 464 -4.88 6.31 -23.61
CA VAL A 464 -5.37 5.39 -24.65
C VAL A 464 -6.83 5.69 -24.99
N ALA A 465 -7.69 5.88 -23.99
CA ALA A 465 -9.08 6.26 -24.23
C ALA A 465 -9.20 7.60 -25.00
N LEU A 466 -8.37 8.59 -24.65
CA LEU A 466 -8.33 9.88 -25.35
C LEU A 466 -7.87 9.74 -26.81
N LEU A 467 -6.90 8.86 -27.10
CA LEU A 467 -6.49 8.55 -28.48
C LEU A 467 -7.63 7.95 -29.30
N ARG A 468 -8.37 6.99 -28.73
CA ARG A 468 -9.54 6.39 -29.39
C ARG A 468 -10.65 7.40 -29.69
N LEU A 469 -10.73 8.49 -28.91
CA LEU A 469 -11.65 9.60 -29.14
C LEU A 469 -11.08 10.71 -30.04
N GLY A 470 -9.87 10.54 -30.59
CA GLY A 470 -9.19 11.54 -31.42
C GLY A 470 -8.71 12.80 -30.67
N ARG A 471 -8.70 12.77 -29.33
CA ARG A 471 -8.28 13.89 -28.47
C ARG A 471 -6.76 13.86 -28.25
N ASN A 472 -6.01 13.96 -29.33
CA ASN A 472 -4.58 13.63 -29.37
C ASN A 472 -3.71 14.52 -28.46
N GLU A 473 -3.95 15.83 -28.41
CA GLU A 473 -3.20 16.74 -27.54
C GLU A 473 -3.37 16.41 -26.05
N GLU A 474 -4.61 16.13 -25.64
CA GLU A 474 -4.90 15.74 -24.26
C GLU A 474 -4.31 14.37 -23.93
N ALA A 475 -4.38 13.42 -24.88
CA ALA A 475 -3.75 12.13 -24.73
C ALA A 475 -2.23 12.26 -24.52
N ALA A 476 -1.57 13.09 -25.33
CA ALA A 476 -0.13 13.34 -25.21
C ALA A 476 0.24 13.94 -23.86
N ALA A 477 -0.54 14.89 -23.35
CA ALA A 477 -0.33 15.49 -22.04
C ALA A 477 -0.43 14.46 -20.90
N TRP A 478 -1.49 13.64 -20.90
CA TRP A 478 -1.68 12.60 -19.89
C TRP A 478 -0.63 11.49 -19.99
N ALA A 479 -0.29 11.03 -21.18
CA ALA A 479 0.69 9.97 -21.36
C ALA A 479 2.12 10.43 -21.01
N ALA A 480 2.49 11.66 -21.36
CA ALA A 480 3.78 12.22 -20.97
C ALA A 480 3.90 12.38 -19.44
N ARG A 481 2.81 12.68 -18.74
CA ARG A 481 2.75 12.66 -17.27
C ARG A 481 2.93 11.24 -16.74
N ALA A 482 2.22 10.27 -17.31
CA ALA A 482 2.29 8.87 -16.95
C ALA A 482 3.72 8.32 -17.05
N ALA A 483 4.41 8.58 -18.16
CA ALA A 483 5.76 8.10 -18.43
C ALA A 483 6.85 8.71 -17.52
N ARG A 484 6.56 9.79 -16.78
CA ARG A 484 7.48 10.39 -15.80
C ARG A 484 7.42 9.74 -14.42
N HIS A 485 6.42 8.90 -14.16
CA HIS A 485 6.33 8.20 -12.89
C HIS A 485 7.47 7.18 -12.73
N PRO A 486 8.09 7.06 -11.54
CA PRO A 486 9.20 6.13 -11.33
C PRO A 486 8.87 4.66 -11.61
N ASN A 487 7.60 4.27 -11.44
CA ASN A 487 7.10 2.92 -11.66
C ASN A 487 6.36 2.76 -13.00
N ALA A 488 6.52 3.71 -13.94
CA ALA A 488 5.96 3.58 -15.28
C ALA A 488 6.65 2.41 -16.02
N ASP A 489 5.89 1.35 -16.29
CA ASP A 489 6.38 0.21 -17.06
C ASP A 489 6.53 0.55 -18.56
N THR A 490 7.18 -0.35 -19.28
CA THR A 490 7.48 -0.18 -20.71
C THR A 490 6.23 0.15 -21.54
N ARG A 491 5.05 -0.40 -21.23
CA ARG A 491 3.81 -0.08 -21.96
C ARG A 491 3.33 1.33 -21.74
N VAL A 492 3.37 1.83 -20.50
CA VAL A 492 2.98 3.23 -20.19
C VAL A 492 3.83 4.19 -21.02
N ARG A 493 5.12 3.88 -21.19
CA ARG A 493 6.03 4.66 -22.04
C ARG A 493 5.71 4.50 -23.52
N TRP A 494 5.31 3.31 -23.98
CA TRP A 494 4.84 3.12 -25.35
C TRP A 494 3.56 3.88 -25.67
N VAL A 495 2.59 3.88 -24.76
CA VAL A 495 1.38 4.71 -24.88
C VAL A 495 1.76 6.19 -25.02
N ALA A 496 2.76 6.66 -24.28
CA ALA A 496 3.27 8.02 -24.42
C ALA A 496 3.90 8.30 -25.78
N VAL A 497 4.67 7.36 -26.36
CA VAL A 497 5.17 7.52 -27.72
C VAL A 497 4.01 7.63 -28.72
N LEU A 498 3.05 6.70 -28.67
CA LEU A 498 1.89 6.70 -29.57
C LEU A 498 1.09 8.00 -29.47
N ALA A 499 0.85 8.47 -28.24
CA ALA A 499 0.11 9.69 -28.00
C ALA A 499 0.84 10.95 -28.50
N LEU A 500 2.16 11.04 -28.25
CA LEU A 500 2.99 12.14 -28.76
C LEU A 500 3.02 12.16 -30.29
N THR A 501 3.12 10.99 -30.93
CA THR A 501 3.07 10.87 -32.40
C THR A 501 1.71 11.28 -32.95
N ALA A 502 0.61 10.87 -32.32
CA ALA A 502 -0.74 11.27 -32.73
C ALA A 502 -0.98 12.79 -32.62
N ALA A 503 -0.33 13.45 -31.65
CA ALA A 503 -0.32 14.90 -31.49
C ALA A 503 0.69 15.63 -32.40
N GLY A 504 1.44 14.92 -33.25
CA GLY A 504 2.46 15.51 -34.12
C GLY A 504 3.74 15.95 -33.40
N ARG A 505 3.93 15.59 -32.11
CA ARG A 505 5.12 15.89 -31.30
C ARG A 505 6.22 14.86 -31.54
N THR A 506 6.64 14.73 -32.80
CA THR A 506 7.53 13.67 -33.29
C THR A 506 8.91 13.67 -32.65
N ASP A 507 9.44 14.84 -32.30
CA ASP A 507 10.78 14.97 -31.68
C ASP A 507 10.79 14.41 -30.25
N GLU A 508 9.73 14.69 -29.49
CA GLU A 508 9.55 14.16 -28.13
C GLU A 508 9.29 12.65 -28.14
N ALA A 509 8.48 12.18 -29.09
CA ALA A 509 8.25 10.77 -29.33
C ALA A 509 9.58 10.06 -29.61
N SER A 510 10.37 10.54 -30.58
CA SER A 510 11.67 9.98 -30.94
C SER A 510 12.66 9.94 -29.78
N SER A 511 12.70 11.01 -28.97
CA SER A 511 13.54 11.10 -27.77
C SER A 511 13.13 10.09 -26.68
N LEU A 512 11.84 9.76 -26.60
CA LEU A 512 11.34 8.74 -25.68
C LEU A 512 11.64 7.32 -26.20
N VAL A 513 11.51 7.07 -27.51
CA VAL A 513 11.90 5.81 -28.15
C VAL A 513 13.37 5.48 -27.90
N GLN A 514 14.26 6.45 -28.11
CA GLN A 514 15.70 6.25 -27.87
C GLN A 514 16.01 5.87 -26.42
N ARG A 515 15.26 6.44 -25.45
CA ARG A 515 15.38 6.05 -24.03
C ARG A 515 14.87 4.64 -23.78
N ILE A 516 13.71 4.29 -24.32
CA ILE A 516 13.13 2.94 -24.17
C ILE A 516 14.08 1.89 -24.75
N ASN A 517 14.56 2.07 -25.99
CA ASN A 517 15.45 1.11 -26.66
C ASN A 517 16.81 0.95 -25.96
N LYS A 518 17.29 2.00 -25.28
CA LYS A 518 18.52 1.95 -24.47
C LYS A 518 18.32 1.16 -23.17
N GLU A 519 17.10 1.16 -22.63
CA GLU A 519 16.75 0.48 -21.37
C GLU A 519 16.27 -0.96 -21.59
N ASN A 520 15.58 -1.24 -22.70
CA ASN A 520 15.05 -2.55 -23.07
C ASN A 520 15.08 -2.72 -24.60
N SER A 521 15.71 -3.78 -25.11
CA SER A 521 15.92 -3.97 -26.56
C SER A 521 14.83 -4.77 -27.28
N GLU A 522 13.68 -5.03 -26.64
CA GLU A 522 12.62 -5.87 -27.23
C GLU A 522 11.40 -5.05 -27.69
N ASN A 523 10.82 -5.48 -28.82
CA ASN A 523 9.71 -4.92 -29.61
C ASN A 523 8.42 -4.60 -28.82
N GLY A 524 8.48 -3.64 -27.89
CA GLY A 524 7.42 -3.45 -26.90
C GLY A 524 6.15 -2.76 -27.43
N SER A 525 6.19 -2.08 -28.58
CA SER A 525 4.99 -1.49 -29.22
C SER A 525 4.07 -2.57 -29.82
N GLU A 526 4.64 -3.50 -30.60
CA GLU A 526 3.91 -4.63 -31.18
C GLU A 526 3.39 -5.58 -30.09
N LEU A 527 4.21 -5.81 -29.06
CA LEU A 527 3.81 -6.61 -27.90
C LEU A 527 2.65 -5.97 -27.13
N PHE A 528 2.69 -4.65 -26.92
CA PHE A 528 1.59 -3.89 -26.32
C PHE A 528 0.30 -4.02 -27.14
N ILE A 529 0.35 -3.80 -28.45
CA ILE A 529 -0.84 -3.87 -29.32
C ILE A 529 -1.43 -5.28 -29.30
N ARG A 530 -0.61 -6.32 -29.45
CA ARG A 530 -1.08 -7.72 -29.46
C ARG A 530 -1.64 -8.18 -28.12
N THR A 531 -1.15 -7.65 -27.00
CA THR A 531 -1.58 -8.06 -25.66
C THR A 531 -2.80 -7.30 -25.16
N SER A 532 -3.03 -6.07 -25.64
CA SER A 532 -4.03 -5.16 -25.06
C SER A 532 -5.47 -5.36 -25.55
N ARG A 533 -5.78 -6.48 -26.21
CA ARG A 533 -7.14 -6.92 -26.62
C ARG A 533 -8.04 -5.78 -27.12
N MET A 534 -7.56 -5.00 -28.09
CA MET A 534 -8.31 -3.85 -28.60
C MET A 534 -9.27 -4.26 -29.72
N ARG A 535 -10.21 -3.38 -30.06
CA ARG A 535 -11.00 -3.57 -31.28
C ARG A 535 -10.09 -3.43 -32.50
N ARG A 536 -10.40 -4.14 -33.58
CA ARG A 536 -9.57 -4.19 -34.79
C ARG A 536 -9.23 -2.80 -35.36
N GLU A 537 -10.21 -1.89 -35.42
CA GLU A 537 -10.01 -0.52 -35.90
C GLU A 537 -9.01 0.27 -35.01
N ASP A 538 -9.10 0.05 -33.70
CA ASP A 538 -8.22 0.68 -32.71
C ASP A 538 -6.79 0.09 -32.81
N GLU A 539 -6.66 -1.23 -33.05
CA GLU A 539 -5.36 -1.86 -33.33
C GLU A 539 -4.72 -1.32 -34.61
N GLU A 540 -5.48 -1.20 -35.70
CA GLU A 540 -5.00 -0.69 -36.98
C GLU A 540 -4.51 0.78 -36.85
N MET A 541 -5.23 1.59 -36.08
CA MET A 541 -4.83 2.96 -35.73
C MET A 541 -3.49 2.99 -34.98
N LEU A 542 -3.34 2.20 -33.92
CA LEU A 542 -2.10 2.18 -33.13
C LEU A 542 -0.91 1.61 -33.90
N ARG A 543 -1.14 0.63 -34.78
CA ARG A 543 -0.11 0.13 -35.71
C ARG A 543 0.35 1.21 -36.68
N ASP A 544 -0.58 2.02 -37.18
CA ASP A 544 -0.24 3.13 -38.06
C ASP A 544 0.59 4.21 -37.35
N LEU A 545 0.20 4.58 -36.13
CA LEU A 545 0.98 5.47 -35.27
C LEU A 545 2.37 4.91 -34.97
N SER A 546 2.45 3.59 -34.71
CA SER A 546 3.72 2.91 -34.46
C SER A 546 4.67 3.03 -35.66
N ARG A 547 4.17 2.78 -36.89
CA ARG A 547 4.96 2.99 -38.12
C ARG A 547 5.44 4.44 -38.28
N ARG A 548 4.56 5.42 -38.04
CA ARG A 548 4.91 6.86 -38.13
C ARG A 548 5.98 7.28 -37.12
N SER A 549 6.02 6.63 -35.96
CA SER A 549 7.02 6.88 -34.92
C SER A 549 8.35 6.16 -35.14
N GLY A 550 8.49 5.37 -36.22
CA GLY A 550 9.70 4.59 -36.51
C GLY A 550 9.87 3.36 -35.61
N LEU A 551 8.75 2.80 -35.11
CA LEU A 551 8.72 1.68 -34.17
C LEU A 551 8.41 0.31 -34.78
N LEU A 552 8.04 0.29 -36.06
CA LEU A 552 7.75 -0.92 -36.85
C LEU A 552 8.48 -0.86 -38.18
#